data_AF-A0A958UPR0-F1
#
_entry.id   AF-A0A958UPR0-F1
#
_cell.length_a   1.000
_cell.length_b   1.000
_cell.length_c   1.000
_cell.angle_alpha   90.00
_cell.angle_beta   90.00
_cell.angle_gamma   90.00
#
_symmetry.space_group_name_H-M   'P 1'
#
loop_
_entity.id
_entity.type
_entity.pdbx_description
1 polymer ?
#
loop_
_entity_poly.entity_id
_entity_poly.type
_entity_poly.pdbx_seq_one_letter_code
_entity_poly.pdbx_strand_id
1 'polypeptide(L)' 'LPQFHDFSEKINVKSISLFNEKPVVHRLSHQHLNTLFWIVETSETTENAIPITEVKNYAVPVLIENFVSEFFEDY' A
#
# COMPACT_ATOMS: atom_id res chain seq x y z
N LEU A 1 -8.35 -0.85 -15.13
CA LEU A 1 -7.11 -0.42 -15.82
C LEU A 1 -6.48 -1.66 -16.46
N PRO A 2 -6.42 -1.76 -17.80
CA PRO A 2 -6.08 -2.99 -18.50
C PRO A 2 -4.75 -3.63 -18.05
N GLN A 3 -3.76 -2.81 -17.68
CA GLN A 3 -2.46 -3.26 -17.21
C GLN A 3 -2.47 -4.04 -15.88
N PHE A 4 -3.58 -4.01 -15.14
CA PHE A 4 -3.72 -4.72 -13.86
C PHE A 4 -4.68 -5.91 -13.94
N HIS A 5 -5.26 -6.19 -15.11
CA HIS A 5 -6.24 -7.27 -15.27
C HIS A 5 -5.63 -8.63 -14.88
N ASP A 6 -4.46 -8.94 -15.45
CA ASP A 6 -3.71 -10.16 -15.18
C ASP A 6 -3.35 -10.32 -13.69
N PHE A 7 -3.07 -9.22 -13.01
CA PHE A 7 -2.77 -9.24 -11.58
C PHE A 7 -4.02 -9.50 -10.75
N SER A 8 -5.13 -8.82 -11.07
CA SER A 8 -6.39 -9.01 -10.36
C SER A 8 -7.01 -10.39 -10.56
N GLU A 9 -6.82 -11.02 -11.72
CA GLU A 9 -7.29 -12.39 -11.97
C GLU A 9 -6.51 -13.45 -11.19
N LYS A 10 -5.22 -13.18 -10.94
CA LYS A 10 -4.33 -14.09 -10.22
C LYS A 10 -4.43 -13.97 -8.71
N ILE A 11 -5.10 -12.93 -8.19
CA ILE A 11 -5.20 -12.70 -6.76
C ILE A 11 -6.61 -12.97 -6.28
N ASN A 12 -6.74 -13.99 -5.44
CA ASN A 12 -7.97 -14.25 -4.73
C ASN A 12 -8.13 -13.30 -3.53
N VAL A 13 -8.84 -12.19 -3.76
CA VAL A 13 -9.16 -11.15 -2.76
C VAL A 13 -10.24 -11.62 -1.81
N LYS A 14 -9.95 -11.60 -0.51
CA LYS A 14 -10.89 -11.94 0.58
C LYS A 14 -11.66 -10.73 1.08
N SER A 15 -10.97 -9.62 1.28
CA SER A 15 -11.57 -8.39 1.78
C SER A 15 -10.82 -7.17 1.27
N ILE A 16 -11.54 -6.04 1.22
CA ILE A 16 -10.98 -4.72 0.90
C ILE A 16 -11.53 -3.76 1.93
N SER A 17 -10.64 -3.02 2.59
CA SER A 17 -11.02 -1.99 3.56
C SER A 17 -10.24 -0.71 3.31
N LEU A 18 -10.90 0.42 3.60
CA LEU A 18 -10.24 1.72 3.57
C LEU A 18 -9.55 1.92 4.92
N PHE A 19 -8.24 2.17 4.89
CA PHE A 19 -7.46 2.37 6.10
C PHE A 19 -7.74 3.74 6.72
N ASN A 20 -7.55 4.80 5.94
CA ASN A 20 -7.79 6.17 6.40
C ASN A 20 -9.04 6.75 5.75
N GLU A 21 -10.08 7.02 6.55
CA GLU A 21 -11.32 7.65 6.06
C GLU A 21 -11.09 9.08 5.55
N LYS A 22 -10.15 9.80 6.17
CA LYS A 22 -9.74 11.14 5.75
C LYS A 22 -8.48 11.07 4.91
N PRO A 23 -8.43 11.70 3.73
CA PRO A 23 -7.22 11.72 2.91
C PRO A 23 -6.02 12.28 3.67
N VAL A 24 -4.88 11.60 3.57
CA VAL A 24 -3.59 12.15 4.00
C VAL A 24 -3.15 13.16 2.93
N VAL A 25 -3.04 14.42 3.33
CA VAL A 25 -2.64 15.51 2.42
C VAL A 25 -1.15 15.72 2.54
N HIS A 26 -0.41 15.36 1.50
CA HIS A 26 1.03 15.63 1.40
C HIS A 26 1.27 16.78 0.42
N ARG A 27 1.81 17.89 0.94
CA ARG A 27 2.12 19.08 0.13
C ARG A 27 3.59 19.07 -0.24
N LEU A 28 3.86 18.83 -1.51
CA LEU A 28 5.14 19.07 -2.14
C LEU A 28 5.15 20.50 -2.70
N SER A 29 6.35 21.06 -2.89
CA SER A 29 6.52 22.42 -3.41
C SER A 29 5.75 22.71 -4.71
N HIS A 30 5.56 21.69 -5.55
CA HIS A 30 4.88 21.79 -6.84
C HIS A 30 3.62 20.94 -6.95
N GLN A 31 3.26 20.17 -5.90
CA GLN A 31 2.18 19.19 -6.00
C GLN A 31 1.46 18.99 -4.67
N HIS A 32 0.14 18.85 -4.73
CA HIS A 32 -0.67 18.44 -3.58
C HIS A 32 -1.19 17.02 -3.82
N LEU A 33 -0.73 16.07 -3.01
CA LEU A 33 -1.22 14.71 -3.02
C LEU A 33 -2.32 14.58 -1.97
N ASN A 34 -3.48 14.06 -2.38
CA ASN A 34 -4.54 13.63 -1.48
C ASN A 34 -4.61 12.11 -1.56
N THR A 35 -4.22 11.43 -0.49
CA THR A 35 -3.97 9.99 -0.54
C THR A 35 -4.88 9.21 0.40
N LEU A 36 -5.45 8.13 -0.13
CA LEU A 36 -6.18 7.12 0.61
C LEU A 36 -5.43 5.80 0.47
N PHE A 37 -5.29 5.08 1.58
CA PHE A 37 -4.70 3.77 1.64
C PHE A 37 -5.81 2.73 1.76
N TRP A 38 -5.70 1.69 0.94
CA TRP A 38 -6.63 0.56 0.93
C TRP A 38 -5.87 -0.69 1.34
N ILE A 39 -6.43 -1.44 2.27
CA ILE A 39 -5.92 -2.75 2.67
C ILE A 39 -6.68 -3.80 1.88
N VAL A 40 -5.93 -4.68 1.23
CA VAL A 40 -6.47 -5.80 0.45
C VAL A 40 -5.95 -7.08 1.06
N GLU A 41 -6.84 -7.87 1.65
CA GLU A 41 -6.50 -9.18 2.19
C GLU A 41 -6.66 -10.24 1.11
N THR A 42 -5.66 -11.10 0.94
CA THR A 42 -5.64 -12.12 -0.12
C THR A 42 -5.47 -13.51 0.48
N SER A 43 -5.93 -14.53 -0.24
CA SER A 43 -5.72 -15.94 0.12
C SER A 43 -4.30 -16.42 -0.17
N GLU A 44 -3.68 -15.78 -1.16
CA GLU A 44 -2.48 -16.24 -1.81
C GLU A 44 -1.38 -15.18 -1.64
N THR A 45 -0.17 -15.66 -1.37
CA THR A 45 1.04 -14.83 -1.40
C THR A 45 1.51 -14.74 -2.85
N THR A 46 1.73 -13.52 -3.33
CA THR A 46 2.24 -13.31 -4.70
C THR A 46 3.73 -13.64 -4.76
N GLU A 47 4.19 -14.26 -5.85
CA GLU A 47 5.61 -14.66 -6.03
C GLU A 47 6.62 -13.51 -5.88
N ASN A 48 6.18 -12.26 -6.12
CA ASN A 48 7.00 -11.06 -6.02
C ASN A 48 6.65 -10.19 -4.79
N ALA A 49 6.00 -10.77 -3.78
CA ALA A 49 5.74 -10.07 -2.53
C ALA A 49 7.02 -9.89 -1.72
N ILE A 50 7.17 -8.73 -1.07
CA ILE A 50 8.29 -8.43 -0.18
C ILE A 50 7.81 -8.62 1.27
N PRO A 51 8.56 -9.33 2.13
CA PRO A 51 8.24 -9.39 3.56
C PRO A 51 8.19 -7.98 4.16
N ILE A 52 7.22 -7.71 5.02
CA ILE A 52 7.06 -6.40 5.67
C ILE A 52 8.34 -5.99 6.42
N THR A 53 9.00 -6.96 7.06
CA THR A 53 10.27 -6.77 7.77
C THR A 53 11.41 -6.30 6.87
N GLU A 54 11.32 -6.51 5.55
CA GLU A 54 12.31 -6.08 4.57
C GLU A 54 11.97 -4.72 3.94
N VAL A 55 10.74 -4.21 4.08
CA VAL A 55 10.31 -2.94 3.45
C VAL A 55 11.21 -1.78 3.84
N LYS A 56 11.70 -1.73 5.09
CA LYS A 56 12.65 -0.71 5.57
C LYS A 56 14.00 -0.68 4.86
N ASN A 57 14.36 -1.75 4.14
CA ASN A 57 15.59 -1.81 3.34
C ASN A 57 15.43 -1.13 1.97
N TYR A 58 14.22 -0.72 1.60
CA TYR A 58 13.92 -0.08 0.33
C TYR A 58 13.70 1.42 0.54
N ALA A 59 14.28 2.24 -0.34
CA ALA A 59 13.96 3.65 -0.38
C ALA A 59 12.52 3.83 -0.87
N VAL A 60 11.66 4.33 0.02
CA VAL A 60 10.24 4.62 -0.28
C VAL A 60 9.96 6.11 -0.10
N PRO A 61 8.93 6.67 -0.77
CA PRO A 61 8.48 8.02 -0.48
C PRO A 61 8.04 8.15 0.99
N VAL A 62 8.29 9.29 1.63
CA VAL A 62 7.93 9.56 3.03
C VAL A 62 6.46 9.27 3.36
N LEU A 63 5.57 9.42 2.38
CA LEU A 63 4.16 9.11 2.53
C LEU A 63 3.89 7.61 2.76
N ILE A 64 4.65 6.76 2.06
CA ILE A 64 4.58 5.31 2.23
C ILE A 64 5.27 4.90 3.53
N GLU A 65 6.44 5.48 3.84
CA GLU A 65 7.18 5.26 5.09
C GLU A 65 6.30 5.51 6.32
N ASN A 66 5.59 6.65 6.34
CA ASN A 66 4.67 6.98 7.41
C ASN A 66 3.51 5.97 7.51
N PHE A 67 2.94 5.57 6.37
CA PHE A 67 1.85 4.59 6.36
C PHE A 67 2.29 3.24 6.92
N VAL A 68 3.43 2.70 6.48
CA VAL A 68 3.88 1.38 6.94
C VAL A 68 4.29 1.40 8.42
N SER A 69 4.86 2.52 8.90
CA SER A 69 5.20 2.72 10.31
C SER A 69 3.96 2.79 11.21
N GLU A 70 2.86 3.35 10.70
CA GLU A 70 1.59 3.43 11.44
C GLU A 70 0.82 2.10 11.39
N PHE A 71 0.89 1.39 10.27
CA PHE A 71 0.09 0.20 10.02
C PHE A 71 0.67 -1.08 10.64
N PHE A 72 2.00 -1.24 10.65
CA PHE A 72 2.66 -2.44 11.16
C PHE A 72 3.36 -2.18 12.51
N GLU A 73 3.02 -2.97 13.53
CA GLU A 73 3.58 -2.80 14.89
C GLU A 73 5.11 -3.01 14.96
N ASP A 74 5.67 -3.84 14.07
CA ASP A 74 7.09 -4.26 14.08
C ASP A 74 7.92 -3.70 12.88
N TYR A 75 7.51 -2.56 12.30
CA TYR A 75 8.23 -1.91 11.20
C TYR A 75 9.64 -1.41 11.61
#